data_AF-F4W9N3-F1
#
_entry.id   AF-F4W9N3-F1
#
_cell.length_a   1.000
_cell.length_b   1.000
_cell.length_c   1.000
_cell.angle_alpha   90.00
_cell.angle_beta   90.00
_cell.angle_gamma   90.00
#
_symmetry.space_group_name_H-M   'P 1'
#
loop_
_entity.id
_entity.type
_entity.pdbx_description
1 polymer ?
#
loop_
_entity_poly.entity_id
_entity_poly.type
_entity_poly.pdbx_seq_one_letter_code
_entity_poly.pdbx_strand_id
1 'polypeptide(L)'
;MAIDICIPLTTLGFEDADVLVQRRTGRSEGRIVVSTLILDGTEISEAVSTAIHLRHKKMKPLFYAPDVEICGVVNHLTREMDTESTRNALVEGARLARACIKPLCECEACTHGALIIPGGFGAARTLSDFAEKGTDCTVLPDLEKLIEDFYCEKKPIATMCIASALVAKVLKGVKVTLGKDSPKNDWPYADAIKKVKDMGAKVEMKDVKGVTLDKNFGVLSTPAWLYEPATYADVYDGIDNMAVFAVNSSRVKVVLEFYGNSGTTSPILFIS
;
A
#
# COMPACT_ATOMS: atom_id res chain seq x y z
N MET A 1 -6.88 7.56 29.31
CA MET A 1 -8.29 7.78 28.96
C MET A 1 -8.60 6.78 27.86
N ALA A 2 -9.25 5.65 28.17
CA ALA A 2 -9.64 4.66 27.17
C ALA A 2 -11.02 5.06 26.66
N ILE A 3 -11.17 5.19 25.34
CA ILE A 3 -12.47 5.40 24.69
C ILE A 3 -12.88 4.04 24.16
N ASP A 4 -13.91 3.45 24.76
CA ASP A 4 -14.48 2.19 24.26
C ASP A 4 -15.22 2.46 22.94
N ILE A 5 -14.68 1.93 21.85
CA ILE A 5 -15.32 1.99 20.53
C ILE A 5 -16.30 0.82 20.44
N CYS A 6 -17.58 1.09 20.67
CA CYS A 6 -18.65 0.14 20.42
C CYS A 6 -18.94 0.09 18.92
N ILE A 7 -18.70 -1.05 18.26
CA ILE A 7 -19.04 -1.24 16.83
C ILE A 7 -20.52 -1.62 16.76
N PRO A 8 -21.42 -0.78 16.22
CA PRO A 8 -22.81 -1.17 16.03
C PRO A 8 -22.90 -2.19 14.88
N LEU A 9 -23.30 -3.43 15.19
CA LEU A 9 -23.85 -4.35 14.19
C LEU A 9 -25.15 -3.72 13.68
N THR A 10 -25.09 -3.03 12.53
CA THR A 10 -26.29 -2.58 11.83
C THR A 10 -26.42 -3.37 10.54
N THR A 11 -27.44 -4.22 10.52
CA THR A 11 -28.08 -4.75 9.32
C THR A 11 -28.61 -3.58 8.49
N LEU A 12 -27.93 -3.23 7.41
CA LEU A 12 -28.44 -2.30 6.41
C LEU A 12 -28.73 -3.08 5.13
N GLY A 13 -30.00 -3.08 4.74
CA GLY A 13 -30.48 -3.68 3.50
C GLY A 13 -29.77 -3.07 2.30
N PHE A 14 -29.33 -3.94 1.40
CA PHE A 14 -28.80 -3.59 0.09
C PHE A 14 -29.97 -3.34 -0.85
N GLU A 15 -30.35 -2.09 -1.03
CA GLU A 15 -31.10 -1.66 -2.21
C GLU A 15 -30.33 -0.46 -2.84
N ASP A 16 -29.96 -0.66 -4.10
CA ASP A 16 -29.50 0.33 -5.08
C ASP A 16 -28.21 1.12 -4.80
N ALA A 17 -27.06 0.51 -5.12
CA ALA A 17 -25.80 1.22 -5.36
C ALA A 17 -25.16 0.91 -6.73
N ASP A 18 -25.95 0.34 -7.67
CA ASP A 18 -25.61 0.28 -9.08
C ASP A 18 -26.42 1.36 -9.82
N VAL A 19 -25.73 2.42 -10.24
CA VAL A 19 -25.95 3.24 -11.45
C VAL A 19 -25.30 4.60 -11.19
N LEU A 20 -24.04 4.73 -11.62
CA LEU A 20 -23.48 5.98 -12.15
C LEU A 20 -22.15 5.66 -12.86
N VAL A 21 -22.28 4.96 -13.99
CA VAL A 21 -21.22 4.83 -14.99
C VAL A 21 -21.36 5.97 -16.01
N GLN A 22 -20.23 6.60 -16.31
CA GLN A 22 -19.93 7.44 -17.48
C GLN A 22 -20.71 8.75 -17.68
N ARG A 23 -20.05 9.85 -17.30
CA ARG A 23 -20.01 11.05 -18.15
C ARG A 23 -18.56 11.39 -18.50
N ARG A 24 -18.24 11.26 -19.79
CA ARG A 24 -17.05 11.85 -20.39
C ARG A 24 -17.13 13.36 -20.25
N THR A 25 -16.30 13.95 -19.40
CA THR A 25 -15.98 15.37 -19.46
C THR A 25 -14.47 15.52 -19.40
N GLY A 26 -13.88 16.12 -20.43
CA GLY A 26 -12.45 16.37 -20.59
C GLY A 26 -11.90 17.40 -19.60
N ARG A 27 -11.88 17.05 -18.31
CA ARG A 27 -11.07 17.69 -17.28
C ARG A 27 -10.48 16.59 -16.41
N SER A 28 -9.17 16.64 -16.23
CA SER A 28 -8.38 15.72 -15.40
C SER A 28 -8.69 15.93 -13.91
N GLU A 29 -9.90 15.59 -13.46
CA GLU A 29 -10.31 15.62 -12.06
C GLU A 29 -10.45 14.20 -11.54
N GLY A 30 -9.64 13.87 -10.53
CA GLY A 30 -9.61 12.59 -9.86
C GLY A 30 -8.42 11.73 -10.28
N ARG A 31 -7.25 11.99 -9.69
CA ARG A 31 -6.13 11.03 -9.76
C ARG A 31 -6.60 9.76 -9.07
N ILE A 32 -6.73 8.70 -9.86
CA ILE A 32 -7.21 7.39 -9.43
C ILE A 32 -6.03 6.63 -8.84
N VAL A 33 -6.19 6.09 -7.64
CA VAL A 33 -5.14 5.34 -6.95
C VAL A 33 -5.63 3.94 -6.65
N VAL A 34 -4.89 2.94 -7.11
CA VAL A 34 -5.16 1.52 -6.84
C VAL A 34 -4.75 1.24 -5.40
N SER A 35 -5.64 0.66 -4.60
CA SER A 35 -5.29 0.00 -3.34
C SER A 35 -5.70 -1.46 -3.44
N THR A 36 -4.73 -2.37 -3.36
CA THR A 36 -5.02 -3.81 -3.37
C THR A 36 -5.41 -4.29 -1.98
N LEU A 37 -6.59 -4.90 -1.83
CA LEU A 37 -7.14 -5.33 -0.54
C LEU A 37 -7.36 -6.84 -0.50
N ILE A 38 -7.01 -7.49 0.60
CA ILE A 38 -7.33 -8.89 0.91
C ILE A 38 -7.68 -8.93 2.39
N LEU A 39 -8.80 -9.50 2.83
CA LEU A 39 -9.04 -9.68 4.27
C LEU A 39 -8.71 -11.13 4.66
N ASP A 40 -7.92 -11.30 5.73
CA ASP A 40 -6.94 -12.38 6.01
C ASP A 40 -5.58 -12.19 5.32
N GLY A 41 -5.33 -10.99 4.81
CA GLY A 41 -4.12 -10.72 4.05
C GLY A 41 -3.57 -9.30 4.17
N THR A 42 -4.33 -8.32 3.74
CA THR A 42 -4.04 -6.90 3.86
C THR A 42 -4.18 -6.43 5.30
N GLU A 43 -3.21 -5.66 5.77
CA GLU A 43 -3.33 -4.99 7.06
C GLU A 43 -4.39 -3.87 6.97
N ILE A 44 -5.42 -3.98 7.81
CA ILE A 44 -6.63 -3.16 7.73
C ILE A 44 -6.30 -1.68 7.97
N SER A 45 -5.50 -1.37 8.99
CA SER A 45 -5.22 0.02 9.35
C SER A 45 -4.36 0.73 8.32
N GLU A 46 -3.45 0.02 7.66
CA GLU A 46 -2.63 0.46 6.53
C GLU A 46 -3.51 0.88 5.34
N ALA A 47 -4.45 0.02 4.97
CA ALA A 47 -5.36 0.28 3.87
C ALA A 47 -6.38 1.39 4.18
N VAL A 48 -6.95 1.41 5.39
CA VAL A 48 -7.88 2.48 5.84
C VAL A 48 -7.15 3.82 5.91
N SER A 49 -5.96 3.87 6.50
CA SER A 49 -5.14 5.09 6.58
C SER A 49 -4.80 5.61 5.18
N THR A 50 -4.44 4.72 4.25
CA THR A 50 -4.22 5.07 2.85
C THR A 50 -5.45 5.73 2.24
N ALA A 51 -6.63 5.11 2.39
CA ALA A 51 -7.88 5.65 1.85
C ALA A 51 -8.21 7.03 2.43
N ILE A 52 -8.04 7.21 3.75
CA ILE A 52 -8.25 8.49 4.45
C ILE A 52 -7.33 9.57 3.87
N HIS A 53 -6.03 9.31 3.77
CA HIS A 53 -5.04 10.26 3.26
C HIS A 53 -5.28 10.64 1.80
N LEU A 54 -5.62 9.67 0.96
CA LEU A 54 -5.99 9.94 -0.44
C LEU A 54 -7.21 10.86 -0.52
N ARG A 55 -8.24 10.61 0.29
CA ARG A 55 -9.46 11.44 0.33
C ARG A 55 -9.15 12.85 0.84
N HIS A 56 -8.33 13.02 1.87
CA HIS A 56 -7.89 14.35 2.34
C HIS A 56 -7.16 15.13 1.25
N LYS A 57 -6.41 14.44 0.38
CA LYS A 57 -5.71 15.02 -0.78
C LYS A 57 -6.60 15.11 -2.04
N LYS A 58 -7.93 14.97 -1.90
CA LYS A 58 -8.93 15.04 -3.00
C LYS A 58 -8.70 14.00 -4.11
N MET A 59 -8.08 12.87 -3.80
CA MET A 59 -7.94 11.72 -4.69
C MET A 59 -9.03 10.69 -4.38
N LYS A 60 -9.38 9.87 -5.37
CA LYS A 60 -10.36 8.79 -5.19
C LYS A 60 -9.59 7.45 -5.19
N PRO A 61 -9.56 6.71 -4.07
CA PRO A 61 -9.08 5.34 -4.09
C PRO A 61 -10.04 4.48 -4.91
N LEU A 62 -9.50 3.58 -5.73
CA LEU A 62 -10.20 2.45 -6.31
C LEU A 62 -9.56 1.18 -5.78
N PHE A 63 -10.40 0.24 -5.39
CA PHE A 63 -9.95 -0.99 -4.75
C PHE A 63 -9.97 -2.14 -5.73
N TYR A 64 -8.94 -2.97 -5.64
CA TYR A 64 -8.80 -4.17 -6.45
C TYR A 64 -8.34 -5.34 -5.60
N ALA A 65 -8.72 -6.55 -5.98
CA ALA A 65 -8.29 -7.77 -5.32
C ALA A 65 -8.28 -8.92 -6.31
N PRO A 66 -7.35 -9.88 -6.20
CA PRO A 66 -7.39 -11.07 -7.03
C PRO A 66 -8.62 -11.91 -6.67
N ASP A 67 -9.28 -12.48 -7.67
CA ASP A 67 -10.39 -13.43 -7.47
C ASP A 67 -9.81 -14.83 -7.25
N VAL A 68 -9.21 -15.04 -6.08
CA VAL A 68 -8.52 -16.27 -5.70
C VAL A 68 -8.84 -16.65 -4.25
N GLU A 69 -8.67 -17.92 -3.91
CA GLU A 69 -8.71 -18.37 -2.52
C GLU A 69 -7.53 -17.81 -1.73
N ILE A 70 -7.77 -17.44 -0.48
CA ILE A 70 -6.74 -16.93 0.42
C ILE A 70 -5.88 -18.09 0.92
N CYS A 71 -4.57 -17.95 0.77
CA CYS A 71 -3.61 -18.93 1.27
C CYS A 71 -3.35 -18.74 2.76
N GLY A 72 -3.89 -19.65 3.57
CA GLY A 72 -3.69 -19.69 5.02
C GLY A 72 -4.59 -18.70 5.76
N VAL A 73 -5.88 -19.01 5.83
CA VAL A 73 -6.86 -18.31 6.68
C VAL A 73 -6.39 -18.36 8.13
N VAL A 74 -6.51 -17.24 8.85
CA VAL A 74 -6.05 -17.12 10.23
C VAL A 74 -7.19 -16.65 11.13
N ASN A 75 -7.37 -17.34 12.25
CA ASN A 75 -8.15 -16.80 13.34
C ASN A 75 -7.31 -15.74 14.06
N HIS A 76 -7.60 -14.46 13.83
CA HIS A 76 -6.80 -13.36 14.38
C HIS A 76 -6.95 -13.20 15.91
N LEU A 77 -7.98 -13.80 16.52
CA LEU A 77 -8.13 -13.83 17.98
C LEU A 77 -7.16 -14.82 18.61
N THR A 78 -7.06 -16.05 18.06
CA THR A 78 -6.15 -17.09 18.58
C THR A 78 -4.75 -17.02 17.99
N ARG A 79 -4.58 -16.32 16.84
CA ARG A 79 -3.38 -16.26 16.01
C ARG A 79 -2.99 -17.61 15.38
N GLU A 80 -3.94 -18.53 15.28
CA GLU A 80 -3.75 -19.85 14.70
C GLU A 80 -4.33 -19.92 13.28
N MET A 81 -3.78 -20.82 12.47
CA MET A 81 -4.36 -21.09 11.15
C MET A 81 -5.72 -21.76 11.32
N ASP A 82 -6.69 -21.29 10.54
CA ASP A 82 -7.98 -21.94 10.38
C ASP A 82 -7.90 -22.85 9.14
N THR A 83 -7.85 -24.16 9.37
CA THR A 83 -7.77 -25.17 8.31
C THR A 83 -9.12 -25.60 7.78
N GLU A 84 -10.21 -25.19 8.44
CA GLU A 84 -11.56 -25.64 8.13
C GLU A 84 -12.31 -24.64 7.25
N SER A 85 -11.94 -23.36 7.32
CA SER A 85 -12.56 -22.30 6.53
C SER A 85 -11.80 -22.02 5.23
N THR A 86 -12.54 -21.84 4.14
CA THR A 86 -12.03 -21.21 2.91
C THR A 86 -12.64 -19.83 2.74
N ARG A 87 -11.83 -18.88 2.23
CA ARG A 87 -12.26 -17.52 1.94
C ARG A 87 -11.66 -17.04 0.63
N ASN A 88 -12.39 -16.18 -0.08
CA ASN A 88 -11.95 -15.59 -1.34
C ASN A 88 -11.45 -14.16 -1.11
N ALA A 89 -10.30 -13.82 -1.70
CA ALA A 89 -9.63 -12.54 -1.51
C ALA A 89 -10.46 -11.34 -2.00
N LEU A 90 -11.15 -11.47 -3.14
CA LEU A 90 -12.03 -10.43 -3.68
C LEU A 90 -13.27 -10.21 -2.81
N VAL A 91 -13.93 -11.29 -2.39
CA VAL A 91 -15.11 -11.23 -1.52
C VAL A 91 -14.77 -10.60 -0.18
N GLU A 92 -13.67 -11.02 0.45
CA GLU A 92 -13.26 -10.48 1.73
C GLU A 92 -12.76 -9.03 1.60
N GLY A 93 -12.03 -8.69 0.52
CA GLY A 93 -11.64 -7.33 0.19
C GLY A 93 -12.83 -6.37 0.02
N ALA A 94 -13.98 -6.87 -0.44
CA ALA A 94 -15.21 -6.09 -0.57
C ALA A 94 -15.72 -5.53 0.77
N ARG A 95 -15.41 -6.18 1.91
CA ARG A 95 -15.78 -5.66 3.25
C ARG A 95 -15.11 -4.32 3.51
N LEU A 96 -13.82 -4.21 3.20
CA LEU A 96 -13.03 -3.00 3.42
C LEU A 96 -13.35 -1.93 2.36
N ALA A 97 -13.62 -2.36 1.12
CA ALA A 97 -13.99 -1.46 0.02
C ALA A 97 -15.47 -1.02 0.05
N ARG A 98 -16.29 -1.51 0.99
CA ARG A 98 -17.75 -1.29 1.02
C ARG A 98 -18.40 -1.65 -0.32
N ALA A 99 -18.12 -2.85 -0.81
CA ALA A 99 -18.51 -3.38 -2.13
C ALA A 99 -17.95 -2.61 -3.35
N CYS A 100 -17.23 -1.51 -3.18
CA CYS A 100 -16.61 -0.74 -4.28
C CYS A 100 -15.24 -1.32 -4.67
N ILE A 101 -15.21 -2.60 -5.07
CA ILE A 101 -13.99 -3.32 -5.44
C ILE A 101 -14.14 -4.00 -6.80
N LYS A 102 -13.03 -4.22 -7.51
CA LYS A 102 -12.99 -4.94 -8.78
C LYS A 102 -11.95 -6.07 -8.77
N PRO A 103 -12.08 -7.08 -9.64
CA PRO A 103 -11.03 -8.05 -9.88
C PRO A 103 -9.71 -7.38 -10.28
N LEU A 104 -8.58 -7.87 -9.76
CA LEU A 104 -7.24 -7.31 -10.02
C LEU A 104 -6.90 -7.31 -11.51
N CYS A 105 -7.33 -8.33 -12.25
CA CYS A 105 -7.12 -8.46 -13.68
C CYS A 105 -7.81 -7.35 -14.52
N GLU A 106 -8.78 -6.63 -13.95
CA GLU A 106 -9.39 -5.45 -14.60
C GLU A 106 -8.63 -4.15 -14.33
N CYS A 107 -7.57 -4.19 -13.52
CA CYS A 107 -6.79 -3.01 -13.21
C CYS A 107 -5.81 -2.67 -14.34
N GLU A 108 -6.07 -1.56 -15.04
CA GLU A 108 -5.20 -1.08 -16.11
C GLU A 108 -4.38 0.12 -15.64
N ALA A 109 -3.05 0.06 -15.74
CA ALA A 109 -2.18 1.17 -15.34
C ALA A 109 -2.55 2.48 -16.03
N CYS A 110 -2.89 2.44 -17.32
CA CYS A 110 -3.22 3.60 -18.16
C CYS A 110 -4.41 4.43 -17.64
N THR A 111 -5.36 3.81 -16.94
CA THR A 111 -6.53 4.48 -16.36
C THR A 111 -6.28 5.01 -14.95
N HIS A 112 -5.10 4.76 -14.37
CA HIS A 112 -4.75 5.10 -12.99
C HIS A 112 -3.57 6.08 -12.90
N GLY A 113 -3.47 6.80 -11.79
CA GLY A 113 -2.40 7.76 -11.52
C GLY A 113 -1.26 7.22 -10.67
N ALA A 114 -1.52 6.23 -9.81
CA ALA A 114 -0.53 5.55 -8.97
C ALA A 114 -1.03 4.18 -8.51
N LEU A 115 -0.09 3.30 -8.19
CA LEU A 115 -0.33 2.00 -7.56
C LEU A 115 0.05 2.08 -6.09
N ILE A 116 -0.82 1.65 -5.18
CA ILE A 116 -0.50 1.48 -3.77
C ILE A 116 -0.79 0.04 -3.36
N ILE A 117 0.19 -0.60 -2.73
CA ILE A 117 0.09 -1.98 -2.26
C ILE A 117 0.28 -1.95 -0.73
N PRO A 118 -0.82 -2.00 0.03
CA PRO A 118 -0.80 -2.27 1.47
C PRO A 118 -0.07 -3.56 1.81
N GLY A 119 0.51 -3.64 2.99
CA GLY A 119 1.17 -4.82 3.51
C GLY A 119 0.20 -5.77 4.18
N GLY A 120 0.66 -6.44 5.23
CA GLY A 120 -0.01 -7.58 5.84
C GLY A 120 0.40 -8.93 5.24
N PHE A 121 0.05 -10.03 5.92
CA PHE A 121 0.51 -11.37 5.57
C PHE A 121 0.04 -11.87 4.20
N GLY A 122 -1.07 -11.35 3.68
CA GLY A 122 -1.60 -11.71 2.36
C GLY A 122 -0.71 -11.22 1.24
N ALA A 123 0.05 -10.15 1.43
CA ALA A 123 1.10 -9.78 0.49
C ALA A 123 2.12 -10.93 0.38
N ALA A 124 2.51 -11.53 1.50
CA ALA A 124 3.52 -12.59 1.55
C ALA A 124 2.98 -14.02 1.29
N ARG A 125 1.65 -14.24 1.32
CA ARG A 125 1.04 -15.58 1.20
C ARG A 125 0.05 -15.74 0.05
N THR A 126 -0.67 -14.68 -0.32
CA THR A 126 -1.73 -14.73 -1.35
C THR A 126 -1.33 -13.98 -2.62
N LEU A 127 -0.74 -12.79 -2.48
CA LEU A 127 -0.17 -12.03 -3.60
C LEU A 127 1.23 -12.53 -4.00
N SER A 128 1.83 -13.38 -3.18
CA SER A 128 3.09 -14.06 -3.44
C SER A 128 3.19 -15.27 -2.52
N ASP A 129 4.21 -16.10 -2.71
CA ASP A 129 4.61 -17.16 -1.77
C ASP A 129 5.88 -16.78 -0.98
N PHE A 130 6.14 -15.48 -0.76
CA PHE A 130 7.32 -14.96 -0.05
C PHE A 130 7.46 -15.51 1.37
N ALA A 131 6.36 -15.70 2.09
CA ALA A 131 6.37 -16.25 3.44
C ALA A 131 6.99 -17.67 3.49
N GLU A 132 6.72 -18.48 2.46
CA GLU A 132 7.18 -19.86 2.34
C GLU A 132 8.55 -19.93 1.64
N LYS A 133 8.68 -19.31 0.47
CA LYS A 133 9.84 -19.48 -0.43
C LYS A 133 10.92 -18.41 -0.31
N GLY A 134 10.65 -17.32 0.41
CA GLY A 134 11.63 -16.25 0.61
C GLY A 134 12.16 -15.67 -0.70
N THR A 135 13.46 -15.79 -0.97
CA THR A 135 14.11 -15.27 -2.18
C THR A 135 13.62 -15.92 -3.47
N ASP A 136 13.24 -17.20 -3.40
CA ASP A 136 12.76 -18.00 -4.52
C ASP A 136 11.26 -17.83 -4.76
N CYS A 137 10.65 -16.84 -4.10
CA CYS A 137 9.23 -16.59 -4.25
C CYS A 137 8.84 -16.18 -5.67
N THR A 138 7.56 -16.34 -5.94
CA THR A 138 6.85 -15.84 -7.11
C THR A 138 5.78 -14.86 -6.64
N VAL A 139 5.55 -13.81 -7.42
CA VAL A 139 4.45 -12.88 -7.22
C VAL A 139 3.28 -13.36 -8.08
N LEU A 140 2.05 -13.10 -7.64
CA LEU A 140 0.86 -13.42 -8.42
C LEU A 140 0.98 -12.78 -9.82
N PRO A 141 0.78 -13.52 -10.93
CA PRO A 141 1.07 -13.01 -12.27
C PRO A 141 0.37 -11.70 -12.63
N ASP A 142 -0.90 -11.53 -12.24
CA ASP A 142 -1.64 -10.29 -12.47
C ASP A 142 -1.03 -9.10 -11.72
N LEU A 143 -0.52 -9.31 -10.50
CA LEU A 143 0.13 -8.27 -9.72
C LEU A 143 1.52 -7.95 -10.26
N GLU A 144 2.29 -8.96 -10.65
CA GLU A 144 3.60 -8.79 -11.28
C GLU A 144 3.48 -7.93 -12.55
N LYS A 145 2.58 -8.31 -13.46
CA LYS A 145 2.27 -7.54 -14.66
C LYS A 145 1.83 -6.11 -14.32
N LEU A 146 0.98 -5.93 -13.31
CA LEU A 146 0.52 -4.60 -12.92
C LEU A 146 1.66 -3.71 -12.42
N ILE A 147 2.57 -4.25 -11.60
CA ILE A 147 3.77 -3.52 -11.13
C ILE A 147 4.63 -3.10 -12.32
N GLU A 148 4.86 -4.00 -13.28
CA GLU A 148 5.62 -3.71 -14.50
C GLU A 148 4.95 -2.64 -15.37
N ASP A 149 3.62 -2.70 -15.53
CA ASP A 149 2.85 -1.72 -16.31
C ASP A 149 2.96 -0.31 -15.69
N PHE A 150 2.80 -0.18 -14.37
CA PHE A 150 2.97 1.10 -13.68
C PHE A 150 4.40 1.64 -13.79
N TYR A 151 5.40 0.76 -13.70
CA TYR A 151 6.80 1.14 -13.88
C TYR A 151 7.08 1.61 -15.32
N CYS A 152 6.61 0.87 -16.33
CA CYS A 152 6.74 1.22 -17.75
C CYS A 152 6.08 2.58 -18.09
N GLU A 153 4.93 2.85 -17.49
CA GLU A 153 4.23 4.14 -17.63
C GLU A 153 4.84 5.27 -16.78
N LYS A 154 5.93 5.00 -16.04
CA LYS A 154 6.58 5.95 -15.13
C LYS A 154 5.62 6.51 -14.08
N LYS A 155 4.67 5.70 -13.65
CA LYS A 155 3.67 6.06 -12.63
C LYS A 155 4.18 5.64 -11.26
N PRO A 156 3.91 6.42 -10.21
CA PRO A 156 4.37 6.10 -8.87
C PRO A 156 3.78 4.78 -8.37
N ILE A 157 4.64 3.99 -7.71
CA ILE A 157 4.25 2.78 -6.99
C ILE A 157 4.59 3.00 -5.52
N ALA A 158 3.64 2.80 -4.62
CA ALA A 158 3.84 2.95 -3.19
C ALA A 158 3.56 1.60 -2.49
N THR A 159 4.44 1.22 -1.57
CA THR A 159 4.37 -0.04 -0.85
C THR A 159 4.52 0.20 0.64
N MET A 160 3.98 -0.69 1.45
CA MET A 160 4.12 -0.60 2.90
C MET A 160 4.32 -1.98 3.50
N CYS A 161 5.01 -2.02 4.64
CA CYS A 161 5.28 -3.24 5.38
C CYS A 161 5.93 -4.28 4.45
N ILE A 162 5.45 -5.52 4.45
CA ILE A 162 6.07 -6.62 3.69
C ILE A 162 5.84 -6.52 2.17
N ALA A 163 4.90 -5.69 1.70
CA ALA A 163 4.63 -5.51 0.27
C ALA A 163 5.84 -4.96 -0.51
N SER A 164 6.75 -4.26 0.17
CA SER A 164 8.03 -3.82 -0.40
C SER A 164 8.87 -4.98 -0.94
N ALA A 165 8.73 -6.18 -0.38
CA ALA A 165 9.43 -7.38 -0.86
C ALA A 165 8.94 -7.84 -2.24
N LEU A 166 7.65 -7.67 -2.54
CA LEU A 166 7.05 -8.05 -3.83
C LEU A 166 7.56 -7.11 -4.93
N VAL A 167 7.57 -5.80 -4.68
CA VAL A 167 8.13 -4.85 -5.64
C VAL A 167 9.63 -5.06 -5.83
N ALA A 168 10.36 -5.43 -4.77
CA ALA A 168 11.78 -5.81 -4.88
C ALA A 168 12.00 -7.07 -5.75
N LYS A 169 11.06 -8.02 -5.72
CA LYS A 169 11.13 -9.22 -6.56
C LYS A 169 10.92 -8.90 -8.03
N VAL A 170 9.95 -8.04 -8.34
CA VAL A 170 9.59 -7.65 -9.72
C VAL A 170 10.60 -6.65 -10.30
N LEU A 171 10.90 -5.57 -9.58
CA LEU A 171 11.77 -4.48 -10.03
C LEU A 171 13.19 -4.66 -9.49
N LYS A 172 13.99 -5.50 -10.14
CA LYS A 172 15.37 -5.81 -9.72
C LYS A 172 16.23 -4.54 -9.61
N GLY A 173 16.85 -4.34 -8.44
CA GLY A 173 17.70 -3.18 -8.17
C GLY A 173 16.97 -1.98 -7.53
N VAL A 174 15.65 -2.07 -7.35
CA VAL A 174 14.86 -1.03 -6.67
C VAL A 174 15.36 -0.79 -5.25
N LYS A 175 15.27 0.46 -4.80
CA LYS A 175 15.55 0.87 -3.44
C LYS A 175 14.26 0.97 -2.63
N VAL A 176 14.17 0.21 -1.54
CA VAL A 176 13.00 0.16 -0.65
C VAL A 176 13.41 0.26 0.83
N THR A 177 12.44 0.43 1.72
CA THR A 177 12.60 0.21 3.16
C THR A 177 11.63 -0.87 3.64
N LEU A 178 12.12 -1.68 4.59
CA LEU A 178 11.33 -2.60 5.40
C LEU A 178 11.48 -2.26 6.90
N GLY A 179 12.04 -1.10 7.23
CA GLY A 179 12.32 -0.72 8.61
C GLY A 179 13.79 -0.82 9.00
N LYS A 180 14.06 -1.33 10.20
CA LYS A 180 15.42 -1.61 10.70
C LYS A 180 15.62 -3.11 10.93
N ASP A 181 16.87 -3.53 11.06
CA ASP A 181 17.26 -4.90 11.38
C ASP A 181 17.51 -5.13 12.89
N SER A 182 17.40 -4.08 13.71
CA SER A 182 17.67 -4.13 15.15
C SER A 182 16.94 -3.02 15.93
N PRO A 183 16.63 -3.25 17.23
CA PRO A 183 16.74 -4.52 17.93
C PRO A 183 15.67 -5.53 17.46
N LYS A 184 15.96 -6.84 17.55
CA LYS A 184 15.09 -7.91 17.00
C LYS A 184 13.71 -7.98 17.66
N ASN A 185 13.60 -7.57 18.93
CA ASN A 185 12.31 -7.51 19.63
C ASN A 185 11.39 -6.44 19.04
N ASP A 186 11.96 -5.34 18.55
CA ASP A 186 11.22 -4.24 17.94
C ASP A 186 10.93 -4.52 16.46
N TRP A 187 11.82 -5.27 15.80
CA TRP A 187 11.76 -5.59 14.38
C TRP A 187 11.74 -7.12 14.18
N PRO A 188 10.63 -7.80 14.53
CA PRO A 188 10.56 -9.27 14.50
C PRO A 188 10.74 -9.86 13.09
N TYR A 189 10.47 -9.07 12.05
CA TYR A 189 10.61 -9.47 10.65
C TYR A 189 11.92 -8.99 9.98
N ALA A 190 12.92 -8.58 10.76
CA ALA A 190 14.23 -8.11 10.26
C ALA A 190 14.90 -9.07 9.26
N ASP A 191 14.66 -10.38 9.38
CA ASP A 191 15.21 -11.39 8.47
C ASP A 191 14.71 -11.21 7.01
N ALA A 192 13.56 -10.56 6.80
CA ALA A 192 13.06 -10.20 5.47
C ALA A 192 13.97 -9.19 4.75
N ILE A 193 14.66 -8.29 5.48
CA ILE A 193 15.61 -7.33 4.90
C ILE A 193 16.72 -8.05 4.16
N LYS A 194 17.27 -9.12 4.75
CA LYS A 194 18.32 -9.92 4.11
C LYS A 194 17.79 -10.57 2.83
N LYS A 195 16.62 -11.20 2.87
CA LYS A 195 15.99 -11.81 1.69
C LYS A 195 15.78 -10.79 0.57
N VAL A 196 15.29 -9.59 0.90
CA VAL A 196 15.09 -8.51 -0.07
C VAL A 196 16.41 -8.04 -0.69
N LYS A 197 17.49 -7.93 0.09
CA LYS A 197 18.84 -7.65 -0.45
C LYS A 197 19.32 -8.78 -1.37
N ASP A 198 19.10 -10.03 -0.99
CA ASP A 198 19.50 -11.21 -1.78
C ASP A 198 18.70 -11.31 -3.10
N MET A 199 17.49 -10.75 -3.17
CA MET A 199 16.72 -10.55 -4.42
C MET A 199 17.27 -9.42 -5.31
N GLY A 200 18.29 -8.68 -4.85
CA GLY A 200 18.97 -7.63 -5.61
C GLY A 200 18.48 -6.21 -5.33
N ALA A 201 17.56 -6.01 -4.39
CA ALA A 201 17.10 -4.68 -4.01
C ALA A 201 18.07 -3.98 -3.04
N LYS A 202 18.05 -2.65 -3.03
CA LYS A 202 18.76 -1.82 -2.05
C LYS A 202 17.83 -1.52 -0.89
N VAL A 203 18.20 -1.89 0.34
CA VAL A 203 17.36 -1.60 1.52
C VAL A 203 17.93 -0.42 2.30
N GLU A 204 17.13 0.62 2.47
CA GLU A 204 17.43 1.77 3.32
C GLU A 204 16.73 1.61 4.67
N MET A 205 17.49 1.69 5.75
CA MET A 205 16.93 1.55 7.09
C MET A 205 16.15 2.78 7.49
N LYS A 206 14.91 2.61 7.94
CA LYS A 206 14.01 3.69 8.36
C LYS A 206 13.30 3.34 9.66
N ASP A 207 13.05 4.36 10.48
CA ASP A 207 12.07 4.27 11.56
C ASP A 207 10.64 4.12 11.01
N VAL A 208 9.69 3.74 11.86
CA VAL A 208 8.30 3.43 11.47
C VAL A 208 7.61 4.53 10.64
N LYS A 209 7.89 5.81 10.91
CA LYS A 209 7.32 6.95 10.16
C LYS A 209 8.12 7.34 8.90
N GLY A 210 9.26 6.68 8.68
CA GLY A 210 10.18 6.97 7.60
C GLY A 210 9.70 6.44 6.26
N VAL A 211 10.16 7.11 5.20
CA VAL A 211 9.84 6.76 3.81
C VAL A 211 11.13 6.70 3.00
N THR A 212 11.22 5.70 2.13
CA THR A 212 12.27 5.61 1.12
C THR A 212 11.66 5.85 -0.26
N LEU A 213 12.28 6.77 -1.01
CA LEU A 213 11.98 7.05 -2.40
C LEU A 213 13.12 6.57 -3.31
N ASP A 214 12.78 5.70 -4.25
CA ASP A 214 13.58 5.40 -5.42
C ASP A 214 13.08 6.24 -6.62
N LYS A 215 13.87 7.24 -7.01
CA LYS A 215 13.56 8.11 -8.15
C LYS A 215 13.71 7.41 -9.50
N ASN A 216 14.56 6.39 -9.59
CA ASN A 216 14.82 5.68 -10.85
C ASN A 216 13.65 4.75 -11.18
N PHE A 217 13.09 4.11 -10.16
CA PHE A 217 11.94 3.21 -10.30
C PHE A 217 10.58 3.88 -10.03
N GLY A 218 10.57 5.10 -9.49
CA GLY A 218 9.32 5.76 -9.09
C GLY A 218 8.63 5.06 -7.91
N VAL A 219 9.41 4.40 -7.06
CA VAL A 219 8.90 3.56 -5.96
C VAL A 219 9.04 4.27 -4.62
N LEU A 220 7.99 4.21 -3.82
CA LEU A 220 7.92 4.66 -2.44
C LEU A 220 7.67 3.46 -1.52
N SER A 221 8.30 3.47 -0.36
CA SER A 221 8.10 2.43 0.66
C SER A 221 8.12 3.00 2.07
N THR A 222 7.34 2.42 2.98
CA THR A 222 7.35 2.73 4.42
C THR A 222 7.23 1.44 5.27
N PRO A 223 7.85 1.37 6.47
CA PRO A 223 7.89 0.12 7.24
C PRO A 223 6.55 -0.32 7.84
N ALA A 224 5.69 0.62 8.26
CA ALA A 224 4.41 0.35 8.93
C ALA A 224 4.51 -0.72 10.05
N TRP A 225 3.67 -1.75 10.05
CA TRP A 225 3.61 -2.76 11.11
C TRP A 225 4.77 -3.75 11.16
N LEU A 226 5.83 -3.57 10.36
CA LEU A 226 7.08 -4.30 10.57
C LEU A 226 7.80 -3.89 11.86
N TYR A 227 7.43 -2.74 12.44
CA TYR A 227 7.84 -2.30 13.78
C TYR A 227 6.78 -2.71 14.81
N GLU A 228 7.11 -3.67 15.68
CA GLU A 228 6.17 -4.22 16.67
C GLU A 228 5.65 -3.17 17.69
N PRO A 229 6.48 -2.24 18.21
CA PRO A 229 6.02 -1.21 19.14
C PRO A 229 5.24 -0.07 18.49
N ALA A 230 4.97 -0.12 17.18
CA ALA A 230 4.24 0.92 16.49
C ALA A 230 2.84 1.13 17.09
N THR A 231 2.40 2.39 17.15
CA THR A 231 1.00 2.70 17.37
C THR A 231 0.28 2.90 16.04
N TYR A 232 -1.06 2.83 16.06
CA TYR A 232 -1.88 3.22 14.90
C TYR A 232 -1.55 4.64 14.40
N ALA A 233 -1.22 5.57 15.31
CA ALA A 233 -0.82 6.92 14.94
C ALA A 233 0.52 6.94 14.19
N ASP A 234 1.49 6.12 14.62
CA ASP A 234 2.79 6.04 13.96
C ASP A 234 2.67 5.48 12.53
N VAL A 235 1.85 4.44 12.35
CA VAL A 235 1.57 3.86 11.03
C VAL A 235 0.81 4.86 10.16
N TYR A 236 -0.22 5.52 10.70
CA TYR A 236 -0.97 6.56 10.00
C TYR A 236 -0.06 7.70 9.50
N ASP A 237 0.85 8.19 10.35
CA ASP A 237 1.79 9.27 10.01
C ASP A 237 2.80 8.81 8.93
N GLY A 238 3.33 7.59 9.05
CA GLY A 238 4.23 7.02 8.04
C GLY A 238 3.58 6.92 6.66
N ILE A 239 2.29 6.52 6.63
CA ILE A 239 1.51 6.45 5.39
C ILE A 239 1.21 7.84 4.84
N ASP A 240 0.94 8.85 5.66
CA ASP A 240 0.77 10.23 5.16
C ASP A 240 2.03 10.71 4.46
N ASN A 241 3.19 10.54 5.13
CA ASN A 241 4.49 10.92 4.59
C ASN A 241 4.71 10.29 3.22
N MET A 242 4.32 9.02 3.03
CA MET A 242 4.42 8.33 1.75
C MET A 242 3.43 8.87 0.71
N ALA A 243 2.17 9.07 1.11
CA ALA A 243 1.09 9.54 0.25
C ALA A 243 1.35 10.96 -0.29
N VAL A 244 2.01 11.85 0.47
CA VAL A 244 2.42 13.18 -0.01
C VAL A 244 3.26 13.10 -1.28
N PHE A 245 4.20 12.15 -1.37
CA PHE A 245 5.13 12.07 -2.51
C PHE A 245 4.53 11.42 -3.76
N ALA A 246 3.60 10.47 -3.60
CA ALA A 246 2.86 9.89 -4.72
C ALA A 246 2.05 10.96 -5.48
N VAL A 247 1.58 11.99 -4.77
CA VAL A 247 0.82 13.12 -5.34
C VAL A 247 1.69 14.06 -6.17
N ASN A 248 2.93 14.33 -5.77
CA ASN A 248 3.75 15.34 -6.46
C ASN A 248 4.44 14.81 -7.74
N SER A 249 4.51 13.49 -7.90
CA SER A 249 5.26 12.86 -8.99
C SER A 249 4.53 12.84 -10.35
N SER A 250 3.20 13.04 -10.37
CA SER A 250 2.42 13.11 -11.62
C SER A 250 2.54 14.46 -12.35
N ARG A 251 3.31 15.41 -11.81
CA ARG A 251 3.83 16.60 -12.49
C ARG A 251 5.16 17.00 -11.83
N VAL A 252 6.28 16.40 -12.26
CA VAL A 252 7.61 16.89 -11.84
C VAL A 252 7.88 18.25 -12.47
N LYS A 253 7.37 19.28 -11.81
CA LYS A 253 7.97 20.61 -11.60
C LYS A 253 7.44 21.10 -10.25
N VAL A 254 7.91 20.48 -9.18
CA VAL A 254 7.84 21.08 -7.84
C VAL A 254 9.22 20.95 -7.25
N VAL A 255 9.90 22.09 -7.24
CA VAL A 255 11.15 22.33 -6.51
C VAL A 255 10.88 22.00 -5.05
N LEU A 256 11.56 20.97 -4.52
CA LEU A 256 11.54 20.65 -3.11
C LEU A 256 12.45 21.67 -2.39
N GLU A 257 11.87 22.79 -1.95
CA GLU A 257 12.47 23.57 -0.86
C GLU A 257 12.27 22.79 0.44
N PHE A 258 13.37 22.32 1.00
CA PHE A 258 13.39 21.81 2.36
C PHE A 258 13.06 22.96 3.31
N TYR A 259 12.04 22.79 4.16
CA TYR A 259 11.84 23.65 5.33
C TYR A 259 13.02 23.44 6.29
N GLY A 260 14.05 24.24 6.08
CA GLY A 260 15.09 24.55 7.06
C GLY A 260 14.66 25.79 7.82
N ASN A 261 14.55 25.65 9.13
CA ASN A 261 14.15 26.68 10.07
C ASN A 261 15.12 27.89 10.03
N SER A 262 14.68 29.04 9.53
CA SER A 262 15.16 30.36 9.97
C SER A 262 14.11 31.42 9.65
N GLY A 263 13.68 32.15 10.68
CA GLY A 263 12.76 33.27 10.49
C GLY A 263 13.41 34.37 9.65
N THR A 264 12.70 34.87 8.65
CA THR A 264 12.38 36.29 8.42
C THR A 264 11.82 36.48 7.00
N THR A 265 10.70 37.22 6.93
CA THR A 265 10.18 38.03 5.81
C THR A 265 9.84 37.39 4.45
N SER A 266 8.54 37.40 4.11
CA SER A 266 7.96 37.30 2.75
C SER A 266 8.23 38.57 1.90
N PRO A 267 7.77 38.68 0.62
CA PRO A 267 7.62 37.72 -0.49
C PRO A 267 8.22 38.27 -1.82
N ILE A 268 7.95 37.56 -2.94
CA ILE A 268 7.91 37.98 -4.38
C ILE A 268 8.99 37.29 -5.25
N LEU A 269 8.57 36.44 -6.20
CA LEU A 269 8.61 36.70 -7.66
C LEU A 269 7.97 35.55 -8.48
N PHE A 270 7.16 35.91 -9.47
CA PHE A 270 6.65 35.06 -10.55
C PHE A 270 7.78 34.58 -11.48
N ILE A 271 7.55 33.53 -12.30
CA ILE A 271 7.61 33.55 -13.79
C ILE A 271 7.50 32.11 -14.37
N SER A 272 6.59 31.98 -15.36
CA SER A 272 6.37 30.97 -16.43
C SER A 272 6.38 29.46 -16.13
#